data_AF-A0A645FSY2-F1
#
_entry.id   AF-A0A645FSY2-F1
#
_cell.length_a   1.000
_cell.length_b   1.000
_cell.length_c   1.000
_cell.angle_alpha   90.00
_cell.angle_beta   90.00
_cell.angle_gamma   90.00
#
_symmetry.space_group_name_H-M   'P 1'
#
loop_
_entity.id
_entity.type
_entity.pdbx_description
1 polymer ?
#
loop_
_entity_poly.entity_id
_entity_poly.type
_entity_poly.pdbx_seq_one_letter_code
_entity_poly.pdbx_strand_id
1 'polypeptide(L)'
;MYLNHPYFIINALIEDVIRWTEMGAYVELNAALFKGVTGSEKGPNVPFEVALEYIEKIPTDRIVIASDSGQKGSILPDEAIYHFLCMLLEKGIARSRIERMAKITPAELINIT
;
A
#
# COMPACT_ATOMS: atom_id res chain seq x y z
N MET A 1 1.05 16.01 2.93
CA MET A 1 1.40 15.18 4.11
C MET A 1 1.38 13.72 3.68
N TYR A 2 2.26 12.87 4.20
CA TYR A 2 2.35 11.44 3.85
C TYR A 2 2.16 10.58 5.11
N LEU A 3 1.30 9.57 5.02
CA LEU A 3 0.98 8.65 6.12
C LEU A 3 1.62 7.30 5.84
N ASN A 4 2.66 6.98 6.58
CA ASN A 4 3.43 5.76 6.45
C ASN A 4 2.71 4.63 7.21
N HIS A 5 2.19 3.66 6.44
CA HIS A 5 1.47 2.44 6.85
C HIS A 5 0.69 2.55 8.19
N PRO A 6 -0.37 3.38 8.26
CA PRO A 6 -1.01 3.77 9.53
C PRO A 6 -1.76 2.65 10.25
N TYR A 7 -2.29 1.65 9.52
CA TYR A 7 -2.88 0.46 10.14
C TYR A 7 -1.84 -0.31 10.96
N PHE A 8 -0.64 -0.52 10.42
CA PHE A 8 0.37 -1.33 11.08
C PHE A 8 0.96 -0.68 12.33
N ILE A 9 1.14 0.65 12.31
CA ILE A 9 1.82 1.36 13.41
C ILE A 9 0.89 1.63 14.58
N ILE A 10 -0.35 2.05 14.32
CA ILE A 10 -1.28 2.50 15.37
C ILE A 10 -2.67 1.85 15.30
N ASN A 11 -2.87 0.86 14.42
CA ASN A 11 -4.20 0.31 14.13
C ASN A 11 -5.21 1.40 13.78
N ALA A 12 -4.78 2.37 12.96
CA ALA A 12 -5.65 3.48 12.55
C ALA A 12 -6.94 2.95 11.94
N LEU A 13 -8.07 3.46 12.42
CA LEU A 13 -9.37 3.17 11.85
C LEU A 13 -9.44 3.75 10.43
N ILE A 14 -10.14 3.06 9.53
CA ILE A 14 -10.28 3.52 8.15
C ILE A 14 -10.95 4.89 8.07
N GLU A 15 -11.86 5.20 9.00
CA GLU A 15 -12.53 6.49 9.10
C GLU A 15 -11.54 7.63 9.41
N ASP A 16 -10.54 7.37 10.26
CA ASP A 16 -9.49 8.34 10.54
C ASP A 16 -8.60 8.58 9.31
N VAL A 17 -8.26 7.51 8.59
CA VAL A 17 -7.46 7.60 7.37
C VAL A 17 -8.22 8.36 6.28
N ILE A 18 -9.51 8.10 6.09
CA ILE A 18 -10.37 8.86 5.17
C ILE A 18 -10.32 10.35 5.53
N ARG A 19 -10.57 10.69 6.79
CA ARG A 19 -10.53 12.09 7.27
C ARG A 19 -9.18 12.74 6.99
N TRP A 20 -8.07 12.05 7.20
CA TRP A 20 -6.74 12.59 6.90
C TRP A 20 -6.51 12.77 5.39
N THR A 21 -7.02 11.88 4.54
CA THR A 21 -6.92 12.03 3.07
C THR A 21 -7.77 13.19 2.54
N GLU A 22 -8.92 13.46 3.15
CA GLU A 22 -9.74 14.65 2.86
C GLU A 22 -9.01 15.96 3.21
N MET A 23 -8.12 15.92 4.20
CA MET A 23 -7.21 17.02 4.55
C MET A 23 -5.99 17.12 3.61
N GLY A 24 -5.92 16.29 2.56
CA GLY A 24 -4.84 16.29 1.56
C GLY A 24 -3.67 15.38 1.89
N ALA A 25 -3.82 14.44 2.82
CA ALA A 25 -2.80 13.42 3.05
C ALA A 25 -2.77 12.37 1.94
N TYR A 26 -1.58 11.84 1.67
CA TYR A 26 -1.37 10.62 0.90
C TYR A 26 -1.16 9.48 1.90
N VAL A 27 -1.79 8.34 1.68
CA VAL A 27 -1.65 7.15 2.50
C VAL A 27 -0.85 6.08 1.79
N GLU A 28 -0.01 5.40 2.54
CA GLU A 28 0.79 4.28 2.04
C GLU A 28 0.08 2.93 2.23
N LEU A 29 0.14 2.10 1.20
CA LEU A 29 0.04 0.65 1.30
C LEU A 29 1.44 0.04 1.16
N ASN A 30 2.01 -0.38 2.28
CA ASN A 30 3.31 -1.03 2.34
C ASN A 30 3.16 -2.52 2.02
N ALA A 31 3.67 -2.93 0.86
CA ALA A 31 3.53 -4.27 0.32
C ALA A 31 4.04 -5.35 1.28
N ALA A 32 5.23 -5.17 1.86
CA ALA A 32 5.86 -6.19 2.69
C ALA A 32 5.12 -6.48 4.01
N LEU A 33 4.16 -5.64 4.40
CA LEU A 33 3.40 -5.85 5.64
C LEU A 33 2.23 -6.83 5.49
N PHE A 34 1.77 -7.07 4.27
CA PHE A 34 0.58 -7.85 4.02
C PHE A 34 0.88 -9.35 3.98
N LYS A 35 0.01 -10.12 4.65
CA LYS A 35 0.08 -11.57 4.70
C LYS A 35 0.07 -12.14 3.27
N GLY A 36 1.05 -13.00 2.98
CA GLY A 36 1.20 -13.65 1.67
C GLY A 36 2.22 -12.98 0.75
N VAL A 37 2.65 -11.74 1.02
CA VAL A 37 3.62 -11.04 0.16
C VAL A 37 5.05 -11.53 0.38
N THR A 38 5.49 -11.63 1.63
CA THR A 38 6.88 -11.98 1.97
C THR A 38 7.12 -13.48 2.14
N GLY A 39 6.06 -14.27 2.25
CA GLY A 39 6.14 -15.70 2.58
C GLY A 39 6.68 -16.02 3.98
N SER A 40 6.96 -15.01 4.82
CA SER A 40 7.52 -15.19 6.15
C SER A 40 6.44 -15.24 7.23
N GLU A 41 6.35 -16.35 7.96
CA GLU A 41 5.45 -16.46 9.12
C GLU A 41 5.88 -15.58 10.29
N LYS A 42 7.16 -15.20 10.36
CA LYS A 42 7.72 -14.35 11.42
C LYS A 42 7.66 -12.85 11.08
N GLY A 43 7.29 -12.51 9.85
CA GLY A 43 7.14 -11.13 9.41
C GLY A 43 5.81 -10.50 9.87
N PRO A 44 5.61 -9.21 9.58
CA PRO A 44 4.30 -8.58 9.70
C PRO A 44 3.25 -9.38 8.91
N ASN A 45 2.05 -9.50 9.47
CA ASN A 45 0.96 -10.34 8.95
C ASN A 45 -0.35 -9.55 8.90
N VAL A 46 -0.31 -8.33 8.35
CA VAL A 46 -1.52 -7.53 8.15
C VAL A 46 -2.45 -8.28 7.18
N PRO A 47 -3.74 -8.46 7.51
CA PRO A 47 -4.70 -9.09 6.61
C PRO A 47 -4.78 -8.34 5.28
N PHE A 48 -4.77 -9.07 4.15
CA PHE A 48 -4.81 -8.45 2.83
C PHE A 48 -6.12 -7.68 2.60
N GLU A 49 -7.18 -8.05 3.32
CA GLU A 49 -8.47 -7.37 3.36
C GLU A 49 -8.36 -5.90 3.77
N VAL A 50 -7.36 -5.54 4.59
CA VAL A 50 -7.09 -4.12 4.93
C VAL A 50 -6.66 -3.33 3.70
N ALA A 51 -5.83 -3.91 2.82
CA ALA A 51 -5.47 -3.26 1.56
C ALA A 51 -6.69 -3.07 0.66
N LEU A 52 -7.56 -4.09 0.58
CA LEU A 52 -8.78 -4.03 -0.21
C LEU A 52 -9.75 -2.96 0.32
N GLU A 53 -9.93 -2.88 1.63
CA GLU A 53 -10.75 -1.86 2.28
C GLU A 53 -10.23 -0.45 2.01
N TYR A 54 -8.90 -0.24 2.10
CA TYR A 54 -8.29 1.05 1.77
C TYR A 54 -8.53 1.41 0.32
N ILE A 55 -8.29 0.48 -0.61
CA ILE A 55 -8.51 0.71 -2.04
C ILE A 55 -10.00 0.96 -2.33
N GLU A 56 -10.92 0.33 -1.62
CA GLU A 56 -12.36 0.55 -1.80
C GLU A 56 -12.79 1.94 -1.33
N LYS A 57 -12.31 2.38 -0.16
CA LYS A 57 -12.80 3.58 0.51
C LYS A 57 -12.01 4.86 0.22
N ILE A 58 -10.76 4.75 -0.21
CA ILE A 58 -9.87 5.90 -0.42
C ILE A 58 -9.64 6.11 -1.93
N PRO A 59 -9.76 7.36 -2.44
CA PRO A 59 -9.40 7.68 -3.81
C PRO A 59 -7.98 7.23 -4.14
N THR A 60 -7.79 6.53 -5.26
CA THR A 60 -6.49 5.95 -5.62
C THR A 60 -5.42 7.01 -5.93
N ASP A 61 -5.80 8.26 -6.15
CA ASP A 61 -4.89 9.41 -6.25
C ASP A 61 -4.39 9.93 -4.89
N ARG A 62 -4.84 9.32 -3.79
CA ARG A 62 -4.35 9.53 -2.43
C ARG A 62 -3.63 8.30 -1.87
N ILE A 63 -3.50 7.21 -2.63
CA ILE A 63 -2.82 5.99 -2.19
C ILE A 63 -1.49 5.84 -2.92
N VAL A 64 -0.43 5.53 -2.17
CA VAL A 64 0.90 5.19 -2.70
C VAL A 64 1.25 3.76 -2.31
N ILE A 65 1.72 2.96 -3.26
CA ILE A 65 2.27 1.62 -2.97
C ILE A 65 3.79 1.74 -2.78
N ALA A 66 4.31 1.19 -1.68
CA ALA A 66 5.74 1.13 -1.38
C ALA A 66 6.14 -0.28 -0.94
N SER A 67 7.41 -0.65 -1.10
CA SER A 67 7.89 -2.00 -0.76
C SER A 67 8.24 -2.16 0.72
N ASP A 68 8.93 -1.16 1.28
CA ASP A 68 9.59 -1.16 2.60
C ASP A 68 10.37 -2.44 2.92
N SER A 69 10.99 -3.01 1.89
CA SER A 69 11.78 -4.24 1.99
C SER A 69 13.24 -4.01 1.54
N GLY A 70 14.04 -5.07 1.44
CA GLY A 70 15.47 -4.99 1.10
C GLY A 70 16.42 -4.90 2.30
N GLN A 71 15.92 -4.98 3.54
CA GLN A 71 16.77 -5.19 4.71
C GLN A 71 17.41 -6.59 4.66
N LYS A 72 18.56 -6.77 5.32
CA LYS A 72 19.27 -8.06 5.35
C LYS A 72 18.34 -9.18 5.87
N GLY A 73 18.09 -10.19 5.03
CA GLY A 73 17.22 -11.33 5.35
C GLY A 73 15.73 -11.10 5.06
N SER A 74 15.37 -9.96 4.48
CA SER A 74 14.03 -9.67 3.95
C SER A 74 13.97 -9.98 2.44
N ILE A 75 12.74 -10.03 1.90
CA ILE A 75 12.47 -10.10 0.46
C ILE A 75 13.00 -8.86 -0.26
N LEU A 76 13.34 -8.98 -1.55
CA LEU A 76 13.80 -7.83 -2.33
C LEU A 76 12.67 -6.80 -2.56
N PRO A 77 13.00 -5.50 -2.73
CA PRO A 77 12.03 -4.43 -3.02
C PRO A 77 11.10 -4.73 -4.19
N ASP A 78 11.66 -5.14 -5.31
CA ASP A 78 10.93 -5.43 -6.54
C ASP A 78 10.08 -6.70 -6.44
N GLU A 79 10.56 -7.73 -5.75
CA GLU A 79 9.80 -8.96 -5.48
C GLU A 79 8.58 -8.70 -4.58
N ALA A 80 8.74 -7.91 -3.52
CA ALA A 80 7.63 -7.55 -2.63
C ALA A 80 6.53 -6.78 -3.37
N ILE A 81 6.93 -5.80 -4.20
CA ILE A 81 6.00 -5.07 -5.05
C ILE A 81 5.33 -6.04 -6.02
N TYR A 82 6.09 -6.86 -6.74
CA TYR A 82 5.56 -7.81 -7.71
C TYR A 82 4.48 -8.72 -7.10
N HIS A 83 4.77 -9.37 -5.97
CA HIS A 83 3.80 -10.23 -5.28
C HIS A 83 2.55 -9.46 -4.85
N PHE A 84 2.71 -8.27 -4.27
CA PHE A 84 1.57 -7.47 -3.83
C PHE A 84 0.68 -7.05 -5.00
N LEU A 85 1.26 -6.60 -6.12
CA LEU A 85 0.50 -6.24 -7.32
C LEU A 85 -0.21 -7.45 -7.94
N CYS A 86 0.43 -8.62 -7.97
CA CYS A 86 -0.20 -9.87 -8.40
C CYS A 86 -1.42 -10.21 -7.54
N MET A 87 -1.30 -10.13 -6.21
CA MET A 87 -2.42 -10.38 -5.31
C MET A 87 -3.57 -9.38 -5.53
N LEU A 88 -3.29 -8.09 -5.78
CA LEU A 88 -4.32 -7.11 -6.12
C LEU A 88 -5.05 -7.46 -7.43
N LEU A 89 -4.32 -7.89 -8.45
CA LEU A 89 -4.89 -8.35 -9.71
C LEU A 89 -5.76 -9.60 -9.52
N GLU A 90 -5.30 -10.58 -8.73
CA GLU A 90 -6.06 -11.79 -8.40
C GLU A 90 -7.36 -11.48 -7.64
N LYS A 91 -7.36 -10.41 -6.83
CA LYS A 91 -8.56 -9.89 -6.15
C LYS A 91 -9.44 -9.01 -7.05
N GLY A 92 -9.10 -8.85 -8.32
CA GLY A 92 -9.90 -8.14 -9.31
C GLY A 92 -9.73 -6.62 -9.31
N ILE A 93 -8.70 -6.08 -8.65
CA ILE A 93 -8.42 -4.64 -8.73
C ILE A 93 -7.97 -4.31 -10.16
N ALA A 94 -8.64 -3.36 -10.78
CA ALA A 94 -8.35 -2.97 -12.16
C ALA A 94 -6.91 -2.47 -12.30
N ARG A 95 -6.23 -2.91 -13.37
CA ARG A 95 -4.84 -2.52 -13.67
C ARG A 95 -4.62 -1.00 -13.67
N SER A 96 -5.56 -0.22 -14.20
CA SER A 96 -5.48 1.25 -14.21
C SER A 96 -5.45 1.86 -12.81
N ARG A 97 -6.17 1.26 -11.84
CA ARG A 97 -6.15 1.67 -10.44
C ARG A 97 -4.82 1.32 -9.80
N ILE A 98 -4.29 0.13 -10.09
CA ILE A 98 -2.96 -0.29 -9.62
C ILE A 98 -1.87 0.65 -10.17
N GLU A 99 -1.90 0.96 -11.48
CA GLU A 99 -0.97 1.91 -12.11
C GLU A 99 -1.08 3.31 -11.52
N ARG A 100 -2.29 3.76 -11.16
CA ARG A 100 -2.48 5.02 -10.44
C ARG A 100 -1.69 5.03 -9.13
N MET A 101 -1.90 4.04 -8.26
CA MET A 101 -1.30 4.00 -6.92
C MET A 101 0.21 3.68 -6.92
N ALA A 102 0.67 2.84 -7.84
CA ALA A 102 2.05 2.36 -7.88
C ALA A 102 2.99 3.27 -8.69
N LYS A 103 2.46 4.07 -9.62
CA LYS A 103 3.28 4.84 -10.56
C LYS A 103 2.88 6.31 -10.63
N ILE A 104 1.61 6.61 -10.86
CA ILE A 104 1.17 7.98 -11.18
C ILE A 104 1.13 8.85 -9.93
N THR A 105 0.42 8.40 -8.89
CA THR A 105 0.27 9.10 -7.61
C THR A 105 1.61 9.39 -6.91
N PRO A 106 2.55 8.43 -6.80
CA PRO A 106 3.86 8.74 -6.24
C PRO A 106 4.66 9.74 -7.10
N ALA A 107 4.55 9.69 -8.44
CA ALA A 107 5.21 10.65 -9.32
C ALA A 107 4.65 12.07 -9.16
N GLU A 108 3.32 12.21 -9.06
CA GLU A 108 2.63 13.48 -8.78
C GLU A 108 3.04 14.02 -7.40
N LEU A 109 3.10 13.16 -6.38
CA LEU A 109 3.49 13.53 -5.02
C LEU A 109 4.88 14.17 -4.94
N ILE A 110 5.85 13.69 -5.74
CA ILE A 110 7.23 14.20 -5.74
C ILE A 110 7.55 15.13 -6.91
N ASN A 111 6.53 15.51 -7.71
CA ASN A 111 6.64 16.45 -8.84
C ASN A 111 7.64 16.01 -9.93
N ILE A 112 7.58 14.76 -10.39
CA ILE A 112 8.40 14.24 -11.50
C ILE A 112 7.57 13.84 -12.73
N THR A 113 6.33 14.31 -12.82
CA THR A 113 5.42 14.11 -13.96
C THR A 113 5.69 15.09 -15.09
#